data_AF-A0A7K3S213-F1
#
_entry.id   AF-A0A7K3S213-F1
#
_cell.length_a   1.000
_cell.length_b   1.000
_cell.length_c   1.000
_cell.angle_alpha   90.00
_cell.angle_beta   90.00
_cell.angle_gamma   90.00
#
_symmetry.space_group_name_H-M   'P 1'
#
loop_
_entity.id
_entity.type
_entity.pdbx_description
1 polymer ?
#
loop_
_entity_poly.entity_id
_entity_poly.type
_entity_poly.pdbx_seq_one_letter_code
_entity_poly.pdbx_strand_id
1 'polypeptide(L)'
;MTDSSATPPCPPAPPTGLPKADIVLPCLDEAAALPWVLDRIPDGWRAIVVDNGSTDGSAELARSLGASVVTEERRGFGAACHAGLLAAEAEYVCFCDCDGSLDPLLLAGFVRRIADGE
;
A
#
# COMPACT_ATOMS: atom_id res chain seq x y z
N MET A 1 41.70 23.48 22.44
CA MET A 1 40.24 23.42 22.64
C MET A 1 39.63 22.90 21.35
N THR A 2 39.81 21.62 21.05
CA THR A 2 39.13 20.91 19.95
C THR A 2 39.38 19.41 20.18
N ASP A 3 38.44 18.74 20.81
CA ASP A 3 38.31 17.30 20.62
C ASP A 3 36.82 16.99 20.62
N SER A 4 36.28 16.68 19.45
CA SER A 4 35.02 15.98 19.29
C SER A 4 34.82 15.66 17.79
N SER A 5 35.59 14.70 17.29
CA SER A 5 35.17 13.95 16.10
C SER A 5 34.30 12.79 16.57
N ALA A 6 33.05 13.09 16.93
CA ALA A 6 32.07 12.03 17.19
C ALA A 6 31.68 11.41 15.85
N THR A 7 32.14 10.18 15.61
CA THR A 7 31.63 9.31 14.54
C THR A 7 30.10 9.21 14.68
N PRO A 8 29.31 9.41 13.61
CA PRO A 8 27.87 9.22 13.69
C PRO A 8 27.57 7.79 14.13
N PRO A 9 26.55 7.58 14.99
CA PRO A 9 26.16 6.24 15.40
C PRO A 9 25.79 5.41 14.17
N CYS A 10 26.23 4.15 14.15
CA CYS A 10 25.83 3.17 13.14
C CYS A 10 24.29 3.12 13.10
N PRO A 11 23.66 3.16 11.91
CA PRO A 11 22.21 3.02 11.82
C PRO A 11 21.78 1.73 12.53
N PRO A 12 20.63 1.75 13.23
CA PRO A 12 20.13 0.56 13.89
C PRO A 12 20.01 -0.58 12.87
N ALA A 13 20.32 -1.81 13.29
CA ALA A 13 20.16 -2.97 12.44
C ALA A 13 18.72 -3.02 11.90
N PRO A 14 18.52 -3.37 10.61
CA PRO A 14 17.20 -3.38 10.02
C PRO A 14 16.29 -4.34 10.81
N PRO A 15 15.01 -3.99 10.99
CA PRO A 15 14.08 -4.84 11.71
C PRO A 15 14.02 -6.22 11.07
N THR A 16 14.01 -7.26 11.91
CA THR A 16 13.88 -8.65 11.46
C THR A 16 12.39 -8.96 11.19
N GLY A 17 11.98 -8.75 9.94
CA GLY A 17 10.62 -8.96 9.45
C GLY A 17 10.40 -8.19 8.15
N LEU A 18 9.33 -8.49 7.39
CA LEU A 18 8.94 -7.61 6.30
C LEU A 18 8.49 -6.26 6.90
N PRO A 19 9.01 -5.10 6.43
CA PRO A 19 8.54 -3.81 6.90
C PRO A 19 7.03 -3.70 6.71
N LYS A 20 6.33 -3.07 7.66
CA LYS A 20 4.90 -2.79 7.50
C LYS A 20 4.70 -1.79 6.37
N ALA A 21 3.75 -2.07 5.49
CA ALA A 21 3.37 -1.15 4.43
C ALA A 21 1.85 -1.12 4.27
N ASP A 22 1.37 -0.01 3.73
CA ASP A 22 0.02 0.13 3.22
C ASP A 22 0.06 0.02 1.69
N ILE A 23 -0.88 -0.71 1.10
CA ILE A 23 -1.08 -0.73 -0.36
C ILE A 23 -2.32 0.07 -0.69
N VAL A 24 -2.15 1.14 -1.46
CA VAL A 24 -3.23 1.89 -2.08
C VAL A 24 -3.64 1.21 -3.38
N LEU A 25 -4.91 0.85 -3.47
CA LEU A 25 -5.55 0.18 -4.59
C LEU A 25 -6.65 1.08 -5.18
N PRO A 26 -6.34 1.96 -6.15
CA PRO A 26 -7.37 2.67 -6.90
C PRO A 26 -8.31 1.67 -7.57
N CYS A 27 -9.61 1.84 -7.37
CA CYS A 27 -10.62 0.88 -7.80
C CYS A 27 -11.79 1.58 -8.50
N LEU A 28 -12.14 1.11 -9.68
CA LEU A 28 -13.30 1.54 -10.44
C LEU A 28 -13.87 0.35 -11.21
N ASP A 29 -14.95 -0.24 -10.69
CA ASP A 29 -15.63 -1.40 -11.30
C ASP A 29 -14.73 -2.66 -11.45
N GLU A 30 -14.00 -3.02 -10.39
CA GLU A 30 -13.03 -4.14 -10.37
C GLU A 30 -13.47 -5.32 -9.49
N ALA A 31 -14.78 -5.55 -9.31
CA ALA A 31 -15.30 -6.59 -8.42
C ALA A 31 -14.78 -8.00 -8.75
N ALA A 32 -14.53 -8.28 -10.03
CA ALA A 32 -14.01 -9.57 -10.48
C ALA A 32 -12.56 -9.83 -10.06
N ALA A 33 -11.72 -8.78 -10.00
CA ALA A 33 -10.30 -8.88 -9.69
C ALA A 33 -10.03 -8.84 -8.17
N LEU A 34 -10.87 -8.13 -7.42
CA LEU A 34 -10.72 -7.90 -5.97
C LEU A 34 -10.37 -9.16 -5.15
N PRO A 35 -11.06 -10.32 -5.30
CA PRO A 35 -10.71 -11.52 -4.54
C PRO A 35 -9.28 -11.99 -4.79
N TRP A 36 -8.81 -11.92 -6.05
CA TRP A 36 -7.48 -12.38 -6.42
C TRP A 36 -6.38 -11.41 -5.95
N VAL A 37 -6.64 -10.10 -6.06
CA VAL A 37 -5.71 -9.04 -5.64
C VAL A 37 -5.55 -9.03 -4.13
N LEU A 38 -6.66 -9.06 -3.37
CA LEU A 38 -6.61 -8.96 -1.91
C LEU A 38 -6.00 -10.20 -1.24
N ASP A 39 -6.21 -11.40 -1.81
CA ASP A 39 -5.59 -12.66 -1.35
C ASP A 39 -4.06 -12.67 -1.47
N ARG A 40 -3.49 -11.78 -2.29
CA ARG A 40 -2.05 -11.65 -2.55
C ARG A 40 -1.37 -10.53 -1.79
N ILE A 41 -2.11 -9.83 -0.93
CA ILE A 41 -1.49 -8.79 -0.11
C ILE A 41 -0.61 -9.47 0.95
N PRO A 42 0.67 -9.06 1.09
CA PRO A 42 1.55 -9.65 2.08
C PRO A 42 0.98 -9.58 3.49
N ASP A 43 1.19 -10.64 4.27
CA ASP A 43 0.75 -10.68 5.66
C ASP A 43 1.26 -9.47 6.47
N GLY A 44 0.35 -8.84 7.22
CA GLY A 44 0.66 -7.67 8.04
C GLY A 44 0.66 -6.34 7.29
N TRP A 45 0.36 -6.34 5.98
CA TRP A 45 0.13 -5.12 5.21
C TRP A 45 -1.36 -4.77 5.20
N ARG A 46 -1.67 -3.47 5.11
CA ARG A 46 -3.06 -2.98 5.04
C ARG A 46 -3.44 -2.70 3.60
N ALA A 47 -4.55 -3.26 3.15
CA ALA A 47 -5.17 -2.94 1.88
C ALA A 47 -6.03 -1.68 2.01
N ILE A 48 -5.73 -0.62 1.25
CA ILE A 48 -6.54 0.58 1.14
C ILE A 48 -7.15 0.63 -0.25
N VAL A 49 -8.36 0.11 -0.40
CA VAL A 49 -9.10 0.17 -1.66
C VAL A 49 -9.79 1.52 -1.76
N VAL A 50 -9.44 2.29 -2.78
CA VAL A 50 -10.02 3.60 -3.03
C VAL A 50 -11.06 3.48 -4.11
N ASP A 51 -12.32 3.38 -3.71
CA ASP A 51 -13.45 3.36 -4.63
C ASP A 51 -13.64 4.74 -5.26
N ASN A 52 -13.45 4.82 -6.58
CA ASN A 52 -13.52 6.05 -7.36
C ASN A 52 -14.82 6.16 -8.18
N GLY A 53 -15.90 5.67 -7.59
CA GLY A 53 -17.26 5.72 -8.14
C GLY A 53 -17.62 4.47 -8.91
N SER A 54 -17.33 3.30 -8.33
CA SER A 54 -17.78 2.00 -8.83
C SER A 54 -19.30 1.84 -8.71
N THR A 55 -19.86 0.98 -9.55
CA THR A 55 -21.28 0.68 -9.69
C THR A 55 -21.57 -0.81 -9.69
N ASP A 56 -20.53 -1.65 -9.70
CA ASP A 56 -20.61 -3.11 -9.74
C ASP A 56 -20.60 -3.79 -8.35
N GLY A 57 -20.53 -3.01 -7.27
CA GLY A 57 -20.43 -3.52 -5.89
C GLY A 57 -18.98 -3.76 -5.41
N SER A 58 -17.97 -3.26 -6.13
CA SER A 58 -16.55 -3.35 -5.74
C SER A 58 -16.28 -2.89 -4.30
N ALA A 59 -16.88 -1.76 -3.89
CA ALA A 59 -16.64 -1.20 -2.56
C ALA A 59 -17.15 -2.12 -1.44
N GLU A 60 -18.35 -2.68 -1.58
CA GLU A 60 -18.93 -3.62 -0.62
C GLU A 60 -18.14 -4.92 -0.57
N LEU A 61 -17.75 -5.44 -1.74
CA LEU A 61 -16.93 -6.64 -1.84
C LEU A 61 -15.57 -6.46 -1.17
N ALA A 62 -14.87 -5.36 -1.45
CA ALA A 62 -13.58 -5.05 -0.85
C ALA A 62 -13.65 -5.01 0.69
N ARG A 63 -14.68 -4.35 1.25
CA ARG A 63 -14.92 -4.35 2.71
C ARG A 63 -15.14 -5.76 3.24
N SER A 64 -15.94 -6.57 2.55
CA SER A 64 -16.23 -7.95 2.98
C SER A 64 -14.99 -8.86 2.99
N LEU A 65 -13.99 -8.55 2.14
CA LEU A 65 -12.71 -9.24 2.06
C LEU A 65 -11.67 -8.70 3.04
N GLY A 66 -12.03 -7.74 3.89
CA GLY A 66 -11.18 -7.19 4.95
C GLY A 66 -10.34 -5.98 4.53
N ALA A 67 -10.56 -5.41 3.35
CA ALA A 67 -9.89 -4.17 2.95
C ALA A 67 -10.48 -2.95 3.66
N SER A 68 -9.61 -1.96 3.91
CA SER A 68 -10.02 -0.61 4.29
C SER A 68 -10.49 0.11 3.03
N VAL A 69 -11.77 0.49 2.97
CA VAL A 69 -12.32 1.17 1.79
C VAL A 69 -12.45 2.67 2.04
N VAL A 70 -11.86 3.46 1.14
CA VAL A 70 -11.99 4.91 1.06
C VAL A 70 -12.81 5.25 -0.18
N THR A 71 -13.76 6.17 -0.08
CA THR A 71 -14.51 6.65 -1.24
C THR A 71 -13.94 8.00 -1.68
N GLU A 72 -13.62 8.14 -2.97
CA GLU A 72 -13.18 9.40 -3.58
C GLU A 72 -14.19 9.83 -4.65
N GLU A 73 -14.88 10.94 -4.37
CA GLU A 73 -15.94 11.48 -5.24
C GLU A 73 -15.40 12.07 -6.55
N ARG A 74 -14.18 12.61 -6.54
CA ARG A 74 -13.53 13.14 -7.75
C ARG A 74 -12.98 11.98 -8.57
N ARG A 75 -13.63 11.70 -9.70
CA ARG A 75 -13.11 10.72 -10.66
C ARG A 75 -11.71 11.06 -11.17
N GLY A 76 -10.89 10.03 -11.32
CA GLY A 76 -9.55 10.07 -11.87
C GLY A 76 -8.56 9.28 -11.01
N PHE A 77 -7.70 8.51 -11.67
CA PHE A 77 -6.66 7.70 -11.04
C PHE A 77 -5.84 8.48 -9.99
N GLY A 78 -5.36 9.68 -10.36
CA GLY A 78 -4.57 10.51 -9.44
C GLY A 78 -5.34 11.00 -8.22
N ALA A 79 -6.66 11.24 -8.33
CA ALA A 79 -7.48 11.61 -7.19
C ALA A 79 -7.63 10.42 -6.22
N ALA A 80 -7.88 9.22 -6.75
CA ALA A 80 -7.95 8.00 -5.97
C ALA A 80 -6.61 7.68 -5.27
N CYS A 81 -5.49 7.74 -5.99
CA CYS A 81 -4.16 7.57 -5.40
C CYS A 81 -3.89 8.58 -4.28
N HIS A 82 -4.22 9.85 -4.50
CA HIS A 82 -4.02 10.89 -3.50
C HIS A 82 -4.87 10.66 -2.25
N ALA A 83 -6.15 10.31 -2.40
CA ALA A 83 -7.03 9.99 -1.27
C ALA A 83 -6.54 8.78 -0.48
N GLY A 84 -6.08 7.72 -1.17
CA GLY A 84 -5.51 6.54 -0.54
C GLY A 84 -4.22 6.86 0.21
N LEU A 85 -3.34 7.68 -0.35
CA LEU A 85 -2.11 8.11 0.30
C LEU A 85 -2.39 8.91 1.58
N LEU A 86 -3.40 9.79 1.58
CA LEU A 86 -3.81 10.54 2.77
C LEU A 86 -4.42 9.65 3.86
N ALA A 87 -4.97 8.49 3.48
CA ALA A 87 -5.51 7.51 4.42
C ALA A 87 -4.47 6.50 4.92
N ALA A 88 -3.28 6.46 4.31
CA ALA A 88 -2.20 5.57 4.70
C ALA A 88 -1.51 6.07 5.98
N GLU A 89 -1.09 5.13 6.81
CA GLU A 89 -0.46 5.37 8.12
C GLU A 89 0.90 4.68 8.25
N ALA A 90 1.20 3.72 7.36
CA ALA A 90 2.48 3.03 7.37
C ALA A 90 3.64 3.92 6.89
N GLU A 91 4.86 3.57 7.30
CA GLU A 91 6.10 4.22 6.83
C GLU A 91 6.30 4.03 5.33
N TYR A 92 5.93 2.87 4.81
CA TYR A 92 6.00 2.54 3.39
C TYR A 92 4.59 2.49 2.80
N VAL A 93 4.41 3.19 1.68
CA VAL A 93 3.15 3.18 0.92
C VAL A 93 3.43 2.71 -0.49
N CYS A 94 2.75 1.66 -0.90
CA CYS A 94 2.80 1.14 -2.26
C CYS A 94 1.53 1.49 -3.01
N PHE A 95 1.64 1.64 -4.33
CA PHE A 95 0.50 1.78 -5.23
C PHE A 95 0.45 0.56 -6.12
N CYS A 96 -0.73 -0.04 -6.26
CA CYS A 96 -0.98 -1.15 -7.16
C CYS A 96 -2.39 -1.00 -7.72
N ASP A 97 -2.58 -1.27 -9.01
CA ASP A 97 -3.91 -1.22 -9.60
C ASP A 97 -4.77 -2.39 -9.09
N CYS A 98 -6.06 -2.15 -8.94
CA CYS A 98 -7.00 -3.14 -8.40
C CYS A 98 -7.54 -4.13 -9.46
N ASP A 99 -7.01 -4.07 -10.70
CA ASP A 99 -7.45 -4.85 -11.87
C ASP A 99 -6.71 -6.19 -12.05
N GLY A 100 -5.72 -6.47 -11.20
CA GLY A 100 -4.90 -7.69 -11.27
C GLY A 100 -3.81 -7.65 -12.35
N SER A 101 -3.51 -6.50 -12.93
CA SER A 101 -2.41 -6.33 -13.90
C SER A 101 -1.02 -6.55 -13.29
N LEU A 102 -0.89 -6.37 -11.97
CA LEU A 102 0.33 -6.62 -11.19
C LEU A 102 0.02 -7.57 -10.03
N ASP A 103 0.94 -8.49 -9.73
CA ASP A 103 0.88 -9.31 -8.52
C ASP A 103 1.38 -8.50 -7.30
N PRO A 104 0.51 -8.21 -6.30
CA PRO A 104 0.90 -7.43 -5.12
C PRO A 104 2.02 -8.06 -4.30
N LEU A 105 2.24 -9.38 -4.37
CA LEU A 105 3.35 -10.05 -3.67
C LEU A 105 4.72 -9.54 -4.11
N LEU A 106 4.85 -9.03 -5.34
CA LEU A 106 6.11 -8.49 -5.85
C LEU A 106 6.57 -7.25 -5.06
N LEU A 107 5.63 -6.49 -4.49
CA LEU A 107 5.92 -5.26 -3.74
C LEU A 107 6.75 -5.52 -2.48
N ALA A 108 6.59 -6.67 -1.85
CA ALA A 108 7.33 -7.04 -0.64
C ALA A 108 8.85 -6.99 -0.87
N GLY A 109 9.31 -7.45 -2.04
CA GLY A 109 10.73 -7.41 -2.42
C GLY A 109 11.24 -5.99 -2.60
N PHE A 110 10.44 -5.10 -3.20
CA PHE A 110 10.81 -3.69 -3.39
C PHE A 110 10.87 -2.93 -2.07
N VAL A 111 9.84 -3.08 -1.21
CA VAL A 111 9.82 -2.45 0.12
C VAL A 111 11.02 -2.88 0.95
N ARG A 112 11.39 -4.17 0.90
CA ARG A 112 12.58 -4.66 1.60
C ARG A 112 13.85 -3.95 1.13
N ARG A 113 14.08 -3.83 -0.18
CA ARG A 113 15.28 -3.18 -0.72
C ARG A 113 15.36 -1.70 -0.33
N ILE A 114 14.24 -0.99 -0.37
CA ILE A 114 14.17 0.41 0.08
C ILE A 114 14.48 0.51 1.58
N ALA A 115 13.94 -0.41 2.40
CA ALA A 115 14.23 -0.45 3.84
C ALA A 115 15.69 -0.80 4.16
N ASP A 116 16.33 -1.59 3.30
CA ASP A 116 17.76 -1.93 3.38
C ASP A 116 18.67 -0.81 2.82
N GLY A 117 18.09 0.23 2.19
CA GLY A 117 18.80 1.40 1.67
C GLY A 117 19.40 1.23 0.26
N GLU A 118 18.86 0.33 -0.55
CA GLU A 118 19.28 0.04 -1.94
C GLU A 118 18.55 0.86 -3.02
#